data_AF-A0A524HEV1-F1
#
_entry.id   AF-A0A524HEV1-F1
#
_cell.length_a   1.000
_cell.length_b   1.000
_cell.length_c   1.000
_cell.angle_alpha   90.00
_cell.angle_beta   90.00
_cell.angle_gamma   90.00
#
_symmetry.space_group_name_H-M   'P 1'
#
loop_
_entity.id
_entity.type
_entity.pdbx_description
1 polymer ?
#
loop_
_entity_poly.entity_id
_entity_poly.type
_entity_poly.pdbx_seq_one_letter_code
_entity_poly.pdbx_strand_id
1 'polypeptide(L)'
;MTNPLEMKNIRPKLLIRAWPLLLVFLLVGCQSGASDPTITPEAHFLPPTADPSAPQNAALLPTPLPTRQASCENQLVFRDDLTVPDGMEVLPGEKFAKRWLIANEGSCNWDQSYSLQLISGLSLGADK
;
A
#
# COMPACT_ATOMS: atom_id res chain seq x y z
N MET A 1 2.30 -72.13 8.11
CA MET A 1 2.88 -70.91 8.73
C MET A 1 2.01 -69.73 8.34
N THR A 2 1.43 -69.07 9.36
CA THR A 2 0.84 -67.70 9.42
C THR A 2 -0.22 -67.25 8.40
N ASN A 3 -1.47 -67.54 8.75
CA ASN A 3 -2.63 -66.64 8.93
C ASN A 3 -2.78 -65.34 8.06
N PRO A 4 -3.86 -65.20 7.28
CA PRO A 4 -4.27 -63.94 6.64
C PRO A 4 -5.01 -63.01 7.62
N LEU A 5 -4.69 -61.73 7.57
CA LEU A 5 -5.29 -60.69 8.41
C LEU A 5 -6.74 -60.40 7.98
N GLU A 6 -7.66 -60.75 8.86
CA GLU A 6 -9.04 -60.27 8.97
C GLU A 6 -9.11 -58.73 8.86
N MET A 7 -9.77 -58.23 7.81
CA MET A 7 -10.16 -56.82 7.71
C MET A 7 -11.45 -56.60 8.49
N LYS A 8 -11.31 -56.06 9.71
CA LYS A 8 -12.42 -55.79 10.62
C LYS A 8 -13.16 -54.51 10.20
N ASN A 9 -14.43 -54.67 9.82
CA ASN A 9 -15.39 -53.61 9.48
C ASN A 9 -15.38 -52.45 10.50
N ILE A 10 -14.89 -51.30 10.05
CA ILE A 10 -14.89 -50.04 10.81
C ILE A 10 -16.32 -49.48 10.81
N ARG A 11 -16.91 -49.34 12.01
CA ARG A 11 -18.28 -48.86 12.17
C ARG A 11 -18.36 -47.34 11.92
N PRO A 12 -19.32 -46.83 11.12
CA PRO A 12 -19.40 -45.42 10.69
C PRO A 12 -19.62 -44.41 11.84
N LYS A 13 -20.06 -44.87 13.01
CA LYS A 13 -20.27 -44.02 14.20
C LYS A 13 -18.96 -43.56 14.88
N LEU A 14 -17.82 -44.20 14.58
CA LEU A 14 -16.52 -43.80 15.14
C LEU A 14 -15.96 -42.55 14.43
N LEU A 15 -16.24 -42.40 13.13
CA LEU A 15 -15.78 -41.27 12.31
C LEU A 15 -16.46 -39.94 12.71
N ILE A 16 -17.73 -39.97 13.12
CA ILE A 16 -18.49 -38.78 13.51
C ILE A 16 -18.03 -38.22 14.87
N ARG A 17 -17.56 -39.08 15.78
CA ARG A 17 -17.04 -38.65 17.11
C ARG A 17 -15.61 -38.12 17.06
N ALA A 18 -14.83 -38.48 16.04
CA ALA A 18 -13.47 -37.99 15.86
C ALA A 18 -13.39 -36.63 15.14
N TRP A 19 -14.47 -36.23 14.44
CA TRP A 19 -14.54 -34.98 13.70
C TRP A 19 -14.33 -33.70 14.54
N PRO A 20 -14.96 -33.53 15.73
CA PRO A 20 -14.70 -32.33 16.54
C PRO A 20 -13.28 -32.29 17.10
N LEU A 21 -12.64 -33.43 17.33
CA LEU A 21 -11.24 -33.53 17.77
C LEU A 21 -10.26 -33.19 16.63
N LEU A 22 -10.55 -33.59 15.40
CA LEU A 22 -9.76 -33.25 14.22
C LEU A 22 -9.81 -31.73 13.91
N LEU A 23 -10.97 -31.10 14.15
CA LEU A 23 -11.19 -29.67 13.89
C LEU A 23 -10.47 -28.75 14.90
N VAL A 24 -10.31 -29.21 16.15
CA VAL A 24 -9.48 -28.52 17.16
C VAL A 24 -7.99 -28.64 16.84
N PHE A 25 -7.53 -29.76 16.26
CA PHE A 25 -6.13 -29.97 15.88
C PHE A 25 -5.69 -29.09 14.69
N LEU A 26 -6.61 -28.71 13.80
CA LEU A 26 -6.34 -27.81 12.66
C LEU A 26 -6.24 -26.32 13.04
N LEU A 27 -6.66 -25.92 14.24
CA LEU A 27 -6.64 -24.53 14.70
C LEU A 27 -5.40 -24.16 15.53
N VAL A 28 -4.47 -25.08 15.76
CA VAL A 28 -3.19 -24.77 16.43
C VAL A 28 -2.19 -24.27 15.37
N GLY A 29 -2.34 -23.00 14.98
CA GLY A 29 -1.31 -22.27 14.23
C GLY A 29 -0.08 -22.02 15.09
N CYS A 30 1.11 -22.27 14.53
CA CYS A 30 2.38 -22.09 15.19
C CYS A 30 2.61 -20.63 15.64
N GLN A 31 3.07 -20.51 16.88
CA GLN A 31 3.37 -19.28 17.60
C GLN A 31 4.61 -18.59 17.01
N SER A 32 4.61 -17.25 17.00
CA SER A 32 5.74 -16.42 16.59
C SER A 32 6.95 -16.67 17.49
N GLY A 33 7.91 -17.47 17.02
CA GLY A 33 9.20 -17.62 17.67
C GLY A 33 10.06 -16.38 17.46
N ALA A 34 9.95 -15.39 18.34
CA ALA A 34 10.95 -14.34 18.47
C ALA A 34 12.16 -14.93 19.22
N SER A 35 13.21 -15.27 18.49
CA SER A 35 14.54 -15.45 19.08
C SER A 35 15.31 -14.16 18.82
N ASP A 36 15.35 -13.30 19.83
CA ASP A 36 16.24 -12.14 19.87
C ASP A 36 17.64 -12.66 20.26
N PRO A 37 18.64 -12.63 19.37
CA PRO A 37 20.00 -12.79 19.82
C PRO A 37 20.40 -11.49 20.53
N THR A 38 20.49 -11.55 21.86
CA THR A 38 21.17 -10.52 22.65
C THR A 38 22.64 -10.44 22.21
N ILE A 39 22.92 -9.60 21.22
CA ILE A 39 24.27 -9.16 20.91
C ILE A 39 24.68 -8.23 22.05
N THR A 40 25.53 -8.72 22.94
CA THR A 40 26.27 -7.83 23.85
C THR A 40 27.23 -7.01 22.99
N PRO A 41 27.12 -5.68 22.95
CA PRO A 41 28.11 -4.87 22.24
C PRO A 41 29.44 -4.99 23.00
N GLU A 42 30.42 -5.66 22.40
CA GLU A 42 31.80 -5.57 22.83
C GLU A 42 32.24 -4.12 22.60
N ALA A 43 32.57 -3.41 23.69
CA ALA A 43 33.05 -2.05 23.63
C ALA A 43 34.46 -2.04 23.04
N HIS A 44 34.57 -2.04 21.72
CA HIS A 44 35.82 -1.72 21.03
C HIS A 44 36.11 -0.22 21.25
N PHE A 45 37.22 0.07 21.93
CA PHE A 45 37.74 1.42 22.06
C PHE A 45 38.19 1.93 20.68
N LEU A 46 37.41 2.83 20.07
CA LEU A 46 37.85 3.61 18.93
C LEU A 46 38.57 4.86 19.45
N PRO A 47 39.85 5.11 19.08
CA PRO A 47 40.51 6.36 19.45
C PRO A 47 39.77 7.55 18.80
N PRO A 48 39.64 8.70 19.47
CA PRO A 48 39.08 9.89 18.84
C PRO A 48 40.00 10.31 17.68
N THR A 49 39.52 10.22 16.45
CA THR A 49 40.25 10.69 15.27
C THR A 49 39.40 11.68 14.51
N ALA A 50 39.93 12.91 14.45
CA ALA A 50 39.44 14.14 13.82
C ALA A 50 38.20 14.81 14.44
N ASP A 51 38.49 15.94 15.08
CA ASP A 51 37.59 16.96 15.62
C ASP A 51 36.77 17.63 14.49
N PRO A 52 35.42 17.56 14.50
CA PRO A 52 34.59 18.38 13.63
C PRO A 52 34.39 19.77 14.27
N SER A 53 35.47 20.49 14.52
CA SER A 53 35.43 21.88 14.97
C SER A 53 36.23 22.77 14.02
N ALA A 54 35.82 22.73 12.75
CA ALA A 54 35.88 23.92 11.92
C ALA A 54 34.42 24.39 11.77
N PRO A 55 34.07 25.64 12.12
CA PRO A 55 32.79 26.20 11.71
C PRO A 55 32.81 26.27 10.17
N GLN A 56 32.23 25.29 9.51
CA GLN A 56 31.86 25.43 8.11
C GLN A 56 30.75 26.47 8.09
N ASN A 57 31.15 27.72 7.89
CA ASN A 57 30.29 28.80 7.51
C ASN A 57 29.81 28.52 6.08
N ALA A 58 28.95 27.50 5.93
CA ALA A 58 28.22 27.26 4.71
C ALA A 58 27.33 28.49 4.52
N ALA A 59 27.75 29.39 3.63
CA ALA A 59 26.91 30.48 3.19
C ALA A 59 25.59 29.85 2.72
N LEU A 60 24.48 30.25 3.33
CA LEU A 60 23.15 29.92 2.86
C LEU A 60 23.05 30.44 1.42
N LEU A 61 23.24 29.57 0.43
CA LEU A 61 22.88 29.91 -0.94
C LEU A 61 21.38 30.24 -0.89
N PRO A 62 20.95 31.41 -1.39
CA PRO A 62 19.54 31.71 -1.46
C PRO A 62 18.86 30.61 -2.28
N THR A 63 17.87 29.95 -1.70
CA THR A 63 17.00 29.04 -2.44
C THR A 63 16.50 29.81 -3.67
N PRO A 64 16.70 29.31 -4.90
CA PRO A 64 16.22 30.02 -6.08
C PRO A 64 14.73 30.25 -5.91
N LEU A 65 14.31 31.52 -5.94
CA LEU A 65 12.90 31.87 -5.96
C LEU A 65 12.27 31.17 -7.19
N PRO A 66 11.06 30.60 -7.09
CA PRO A 66 10.37 30.04 -8.24
C PRO A 66 10.39 31.05 -9.38
N THR A 67 11.13 30.74 -10.44
CA THR A 67 11.19 31.57 -11.64
C THR A 67 9.95 31.28 -12.45
N ARG A 68 9.19 32.32 -12.79
CA ARG A 68 8.00 32.18 -13.63
C ARG A 68 8.46 31.69 -15.01
N GLN A 69 8.16 30.44 -15.36
CA GLN A 69 8.43 29.90 -16.70
C GLN A 69 7.56 30.66 -17.70
N ALA A 70 8.18 31.49 -18.54
CA ALA A 70 7.48 32.33 -19.52
C ALA A 70 6.83 31.50 -20.63
N SER A 71 7.38 30.31 -20.91
CA SER A 71 6.80 29.28 -21.76
C SER A 71 6.83 27.94 -21.03
N CYS A 72 5.70 27.26 -21.04
CA CYS A 72 5.57 25.90 -20.56
C CYS A 72 4.48 25.19 -21.37
N GLU A 73 4.46 23.86 -21.32
CA GLU A 73 3.52 23.02 -22.02
C GLU A 73 2.58 22.34 -21.01
N ASN A 74 1.29 22.43 -21.30
CA ASN A 74 0.25 21.78 -20.51
C ASN A 74 0.07 20.34 -20.99
N GLN A 75 0.40 19.39 -20.14
CA GLN A 75 0.20 17.98 -20.42
C GLN A 75 -0.29 17.26 -19.16
N LEU A 76 -1.51 16.73 -19.25
CA LEU A 76 -2.13 15.89 -18.22
C LEU A 76 -2.24 14.48 -18.77
N VAL A 77 -1.86 13.50 -17.96
CA VAL A 77 -2.05 12.09 -18.31
C VAL A 77 -2.95 11.41 -17.29
N PHE A 78 -3.99 10.76 -17.79
CA PHE A 78 -4.86 9.88 -17.01
C PHE A 78 -4.13 8.57 -16.70
N ARG A 79 -4.24 8.10 -15.46
CA ARG A 79 -3.65 6.83 -15.02
C ARG A 79 -4.70 5.80 -14.65
N ASP A 80 -5.68 6.19 -13.84
CA ASP A 80 -6.66 5.23 -13.34
C ASP A 80 -7.93 5.90 -12.79
N ASP A 81 -9.02 5.14 -12.79
CA ASP A 81 -10.23 5.45 -12.06
C ASP A 81 -10.13 4.90 -10.64
N LEU A 82 -10.12 5.79 -9.64
CA LEU A 82 -9.92 5.37 -8.24
C LEU A 82 -11.21 4.97 -7.52
N THR A 83 -12.39 5.24 -8.10
CA THR A 83 -13.68 4.92 -7.46
C THR A 83 -14.71 4.33 -8.39
N VAL A 84 -15.03 5.02 -9.49
CA VAL A 84 -16.09 4.61 -10.41
C VAL A 84 -15.43 4.28 -11.76
N PRO A 85 -15.06 3.02 -12.02
CA PRO A 85 -14.54 2.60 -13.32
C PRO A 85 -15.64 2.62 -14.39
N ASP A 86 -15.22 2.56 -15.65
CA ASP A 86 -16.14 2.48 -16.77
C ASP A 86 -17.06 1.25 -16.69
N GLY A 87 -18.33 1.46 -16.99
CA GLY A 87 -19.37 0.42 -16.94
C GLY A 87 -19.86 0.08 -15.54
N MET A 88 -19.36 0.73 -14.48
CA MET A 88 -19.94 0.58 -13.14
C MET A 88 -21.39 1.06 -13.14
N GLU A 89 -22.30 0.19 -12.69
CA GLU A 89 -23.70 0.52 -12.50
C GLU A 89 -23.88 1.32 -11.19
N VAL A 90 -24.73 2.34 -11.24
CA VAL A 90 -25.12 3.16 -10.08
C VAL A 90 -26.64 3.21 -10.00
N LEU A 91 -27.20 3.20 -8.79
CA LEU A 91 -28.64 3.23 -8.60
C LEU A 91 -29.21 4.64 -8.88
N PRO A 92 -30.49 4.74 -9.30
CA PRO A 92 -31.14 6.03 -9.46
C PRO A 92 -31.15 6.84 -8.15
N GLY A 93 -30.66 8.08 -8.21
CA GLY A 93 -30.57 8.98 -7.05
C GLY A 93 -29.41 8.67 -6.09
N GLU A 94 -28.59 7.67 -6.39
CA GLU A 94 -27.38 7.38 -5.63
C GLU A 94 -26.37 8.53 -5.76
N LYS A 95 -25.79 8.93 -4.63
CA LYS A 95 -24.70 9.89 -4.61
C LYS A 95 -23.37 9.14 -4.62
N PHE A 96 -22.47 9.53 -5.50
CA PHE A 96 -21.14 8.95 -5.58
C PHE A 96 -20.09 10.04 -5.79
N ALA A 97 -18.83 9.70 -5.48
CA ALA A 97 -17.68 10.54 -5.73
C ALA A 97 -16.80 9.89 -6.80
N LYS A 98 -16.68 10.52 -7.96
CA LYS A 98 -15.72 10.12 -9.00
C LYS A 98 -14.35 10.71 -8.65
N ARG A 99 -13.34 9.85 -8.57
CA ARG A 99 -11.93 10.24 -8.32
C ARG A 99 -11.07 9.64 -9.41
N TRP A 100 -10.17 10.45 -9.95
CA TRP A 100 -9.19 10.03 -10.95
C TRP A 100 -7.78 10.13 -10.38
N LEU A 101 -6.91 9.21 -10.79
CA LEU A 101 -5.48 9.38 -10.67
C LEU A 101 -4.97 10.02 -11.95
N ILE A 102 -4.38 11.22 -11.83
CA ILE A 102 -3.81 11.98 -12.94
C ILE A 102 -2.37 12.36 -12.62
N ALA A 103 -1.55 12.49 -13.65
CA ALA A 103 -0.18 12.94 -13.56
C ALA A 103 0.01 14.23 -14.38
N ASN A 104 0.74 15.18 -13.81
CA ASN A 104 1.30 16.29 -14.57
C ASN A 104 2.57 15.81 -15.26
N GLU A 105 2.50 15.60 -16.57
CA GLU A 105 3.68 15.31 -17.41
C GLU A 105 4.07 16.52 -18.27
N GLY A 106 3.45 17.67 -18.00
CA GLY A 106 3.80 18.94 -18.62
C GLY A 106 4.98 19.60 -17.94
N SER A 107 5.37 20.75 -18.49
CA SER A 107 6.36 21.63 -17.86
C SER A 107 5.72 22.78 -17.10
N CYS A 108 4.40 22.95 -17.19
CA CYS A 108 3.65 23.92 -16.40
C CYS A 108 3.31 23.35 -15.01
N ASN A 109 3.64 24.10 -13.95
CA ASN A 109 3.05 23.82 -12.65
C ASN A 109 1.57 24.21 -12.66
N TRP A 110 0.71 23.35 -12.11
CA TRP A 110 -0.68 23.69 -11.88
C TRP A 110 -0.78 24.62 -10.67
N ASP A 111 -1.50 25.71 -10.84
CA ASP A 111 -1.84 26.66 -9.79
C ASP A 111 -3.37 26.83 -9.69
N GLN A 112 -3.82 27.85 -8.96
CA GLN A 112 -5.25 28.13 -8.74
C GLN A 112 -6.01 28.49 -10.03
N SER A 113 -5.33 28.72 -11.16
CA SER A 113 -5.97 28.96 -12.45
C SER A 113 -6.41 27.67 -13.16
N TYR A 114 -5.96 26.50 -12.71
CA TYR A 114 -6.33 25.21 -13.27
C TYR A 114 -7.57 24.66 -12.58
N SER A 115 -8.53 24.16 -13.37
CA SER A 115 -9.77 23.55 -12.87
C SER A 115 -10.17 22.38 -13.76
N LEU A 116 -10.91 21.43 -13.19
CA LEU A 116 -11.61 20.41 -13.97
C LEU A 116 -12.89 21.00 -14.53
N GLN A 117 -13.16 20.75 -15.82
CA GLN A 117 -14.33 21.26 -16.50
C GLN A 117 -15.08 20.12 -17.20
N LEU A 118 -16.41 20.13 -17.07
CA LEU A 118 -17.26 19.25 -17.85
C LEU A 118 -17.30 19.73 -19.30
N ILE A 119 -16.69 18.98 -20.22
CA ILE A 119 -16.64 19.31 -21.64
C ILE A 119 -17.79 18.70 -22.45
N SER A 120 -18.40 17.63 -21.95
CA SER A 120 -19.46 16.88 -22.66
C SER A 120 -20.25 15.99 -21.71
N GLY A 121 -21.45 15.57 -22.14
CA GLY A 121 -22.31 14.66 -21.37
C GLY A 121 -23.25 15.39 -20.42
N LEU A 122 -24.01 14.62 -19.65
CA LEU A 122 -24.94 15.16 -18.65
C LEU A 122 -24.17 15.62 -17.41
N SER A 123 -24.54 16.78 -16.87
CA SER A 123 -24.07 17.19 -15.56
C SER A 123 -24.68 16.26 -14.51
N LEU A 124 -23.82 15.64 -13.69
CA LEU A 124 -24.22 14.79 -12.57
C LEU A 124 -24.25 15.56 -11.24
N GLY A 125 -24.26 16.90 -11.31
CA GLY A 125 -24.43 17.77 -10.14
C GLY A 125 -23.16 18.04 -9.32
N ALA A 126 -21.97 17.92 -9.93
CA ALA A 126 -20.74 18.36 -9.29
C ALA A 126 -20.62 19.89 -9.35
N ASP A 127 -20.17 20.50 -8.26
CA ASP A 127 -19.84 21.93 -8.21
C ASP A 127 -18.56 22.23 -9.02
N LYS A 128 -18.40 23.48 -9.44
CA LYS A 128 -17.22 23.98 -10.17
C LYS A 128 -16.12 24.46 -9.23
#